data_AF-V4QKS0-F1
#
_entry.id   AF-V4QKS0-F1
#
_cell.length_a   1.000
_cell.length_b   1.000
_cell.length_c   1.000
_cell.angle_alpha   90.00
_cell.angle_beta   90.00
_cell.angle_gamma   90.00
#
_symmetry.space_group_name_H-M   'P 1'
#
loop_
_entity.id
_entity.type
_entity.pdbx_description
1 polymer ?
#
loop_
_entity_poly.entity_id
_entity_poly.type
_entity_poly.pdbx_seq_one_letter_code
_entity_poly.pdbx_strand_id
1 'polypeptide(L)'
;MAQRRLCATTQRQYPQVIPSRPTKFSKGPVVKTLIRTAALALTTIVASHAFAEAPPPSNLAEAVKQFSEYNTRLDQALAQEQTPENMAQIHELTYTLKAALEKIVEEMDGLNDTLEEIHIASEAESADEVSSYGADYLKTARTVIK
;
A
#
# COMPACT_ATOMS: atom_id res chain seq x y z
N MET A 1 23.23 33.25 -37.28
CA MET A 1 21.81 32.92 -37.47
C MET A 1 21.44 31.98 -36.32
N ALA A 2 20.68 32.47 -35.32
CA ALA A 2 19.23 32.26 -35.19
C ALA A 2 18.89 30.77 -34.99
N GLN A 3 18.18 30.29 -33.97
CA GLN A 3 17.31 30.90 -32.97
C GLN A 3 17.11 29.89 -31.82
N ARG A 4 16.79 30.44 -30.65
CA ARG A 4 16.23 29.80 -29.45
C ARG A 4 15.02 28.89 -29.75
N ARG A 5 14.75 27.91 -28.88
CA ARG A 5 13.48 27.79 -28.13
C ARG A 5 13.53 26.72 -27.02
N LEU A 6 13.08 27.15 -25.85
CA LEU A 6 12.76 26.40 -24.64
C LEU A 6 11.33 25.80 -24.72
N CYS A 7 11.00 24.93 -23.75
CA CYS A 7 9.67 24.44 -23.35
C CYS A 7 9.00 23.42 -24.31
N ALA A 8 8.13 22.49 -23.91
CA ALA A 8 7.31 22.39 -22.70
C ALA A 8 6.94 20.92 -22.42
N THR A 9 6.65 20.67 -21.14
CA THR A 9 5.78 19.64 -20.58
C THR A 9 4.61 19.25 -21.47
N THR A 10 4.29 17.95 -21.55
CA THR A 10 2.95 17.49 -21.98
C THR A 10 2.47 16.36 -21.09
N GLN A 11 1.48 16.75 -20.30
CA GLN A 11 0.63 16.02 -19.38
C GLN A 11 -0.19 14.97 -20.14
N ARG A 12 -0.16 13.70 -19.72
CA ARG A 12 -1.05 12.65 -20.26
C ARG A 12 -2.49 12.97 -19.86
N GLN A 13 -3.33 13.22 -20.86
CA GLN A 13 -4.77 13.40 -20.72
C GLN A 13 -5.47 12.05 -20.96
N TYR A 14 -6.12 11.50 -19.95
CA TYR A 14 -6.99 10.34 -20.09
C TYR A 14 -8.37 10.79 -20.64
N PRO A 15 -8.94 10.11 -21.65
CA PRO A 15 -10.24 10.49 -22.19
C PRO A 15 -11.41 10.04 -21.29
N GLN A 16 -12.33 10.97 -21.04
CA GLN A 16 -13.64 10.72 -20.43
C GLN A 16 -14.60 10.16 -21.50
N VAL A 17 -15.08 8.92 -21.33
CA VAL A 17 -16.13 8.36 -22.18
C VAL A 17 -17.46 8.45 -21.44
N ILE A 18 -18.31 9.34 -21.96
CA ILE A 18 -19.72 9.50 -21.57
C ILE A 18 -20.57 8.74 -22.60
N PRO A 19 -21.49 7.85 -22.19
CA PRO A 19 -22.67 7.58 -22.98
C PRO A 19 -23.89 8.33 -22.43
N SER A 20 -24.55 9.07 -23.31
CA SER A 20 -25.83 9.74 -23.07
C SER A 20 -26.99 8.94 -23.69
N ARG A 21 -28.22 9.22 -23.16
CA ARG A 21 -29.53 9.35 -23.84
C ARG A 21 -30.63 8.27 -23.60
N PRO A 22 -31.94 8.54 -23.87
CA PRO A 22 -32.87 9.06 -22.85
C PRO A 22 -34.26 8.36 -22.76
N THR A 23 -35.01 8.75 -21.70
CA THR A 23 -36.48 8.94 -21.54
C THR A 23 -37.49 7.80 -21.81
N LYS A 24 -38.39 7.57 -20.84
CA LYS A 24 -39.82 7.93 -20.94
C LYS A 24 -40.50 8.02 -19.58
N PHE A 25 -41.20 9.13 -19.37
CA PHE A 25 -42.14 9.40 -18.28
C PHE A 25 -43.43 8.60 -18.47
N SER A 26 -43.98 8.05 -17.38
CA SER A 26 -45.41 7.70 -17.27
C SER A 26 -45.94 8.22 -15.94
N LYS A 27 -47.03 8.98 -15.99
CA LYS A 27 -47.73 9.55 -14.83
C LYS A 27 -48.79 8.56 -14.34
N GLY A 28 -48.85 8.35 -13.02
CA GLY A 28 -49.89 7.62 -12.30
C GLY A 28 -50.02 8.15 -10.87
N PRO A 29 -51.19 8.00 -10.19
CA PRO A 29 -51.73 9.03 -9.33
C PRO A 29 -51.20 9.05 -7.89
N VAL A 30 -51.42 10.22 -7.29
CA VAL A 30 -51.10 10.63 -5.92
C VAL A 30 -51.72 9.69 -4.88
N VAL A 31 -50.87 9.10 -4.04
CA VAL A 31 -51.27 8.58 -2.73
C VAL A 31 -50.59 9.44 -1.65
N LYS A 32 -51.42 10.19 -0.93
CA LYS A 32 -51.04 10.93 0.27
C LYS A 32 -50.77 9.94 1.40
N THR A 33 -49.50 9.76 1.77
CA THR A 33 -49.15 9.21 3.09
C THR A 33 -47.99 10.00 3.66
N LEU A 34 -48.31 10.84 4.64
CA LEU A 34 -47.37 11.49 5.54
C LEU A 34 -46.67 10.41 6.38
N ILE A 35 -45.38 10.20 6.17
CA ILE A 35 -44.51 9.58 7.18
C ILE A 35 -43.29 10.48 7.33
N ARG A 36 -43.27 11.23 8.43
CA ARG A 36 -42.07 11.86 8.98
C ARG A 36 -41.12 10.73 9.41
N THR A 37 -40.19 10.33 8.55
CA THR A 37 -39.04 9.54 8.96
C THR A 37 -37.93 10.49 9.40
N ALA A 38 -37.58 10.41 10.69
CA ALA A 38 -36.46 11.13 11.28
C ALA A 38 -35.17 10.75 10.55
N ALA A 39 -34.46 11.75 10.03
CA ALA A 39 -33.09 11.58 9.57
C ALA A 39 -32.21 11.33 10.79
N LEU A 40 -31.90 10.07 11.07
CA LEU A 40 -30.89 9.69 12.05
C LEU A 40 -29.53 10.04 11.46
N ALA A 41 -29.01 11.22 11.80
CA ALA A 41 -27.64 11.61 11.47
C ALA A 41 -26.69 10.65 12.19
N LEU A 42 -26.11 9.68 11.46
CA LEU A 42 -24.97 8.91 11.94
C LEU A 42 -23.79 9.87 12.05
N THR A 43 -23.55 10.39 13.25
CA THR A 43 -22.25 10.96 13.61
C THR A 43 -21.26 9.79 13.69
N THR A 44 -20.49 9.60 12.61
CA THR A 44 -19.31 8.73 12.66
C THR A 44 -18.29 9.38 13.58
N ILE A 45 -18.21 8.92 14.83
CA ILE A 45 -17.10 9.27 15.72
C ILE A 45 -15.86 8.59 15.13
N VAL A 46 -15.05 9.33 14.39
CA VAL A 46 -13.69 8.92 14.07
C VAL A 46 -12.89 9.11 15.35
N ALA A 47 -12.81 8.07 16.16
CA ALA A 47 -11.94 8.05 17.32
C ALA A 47 -10.49 8.14 16.82
N SER A 48 -9.92 9.34 16.88
CA SER A 48 -8.51 9.61 16.57
C SER A 48 -7.67 8.97 17.69
N HIS A 49 -7.36 7.68 17.54
CA HIS A 49 -6.46 7.00 18.45
C HIS A 49 -5.05 7.40 18.03
N ALA A 50 -4.35 8.17 18.87
CA ALA A 50 -2.90 8.33 18.74
C ALA A 50 -2.29 6.91 18.79
N PHE A 51 -1.72 6.46 17.67
CA PHE A 51 -1.04 5.17 17.62
C PHE A 51 0.26 5.33 18.40
N ALA A 52 0.41 4.58 19.49
CA ALA A 52 1.71 4.44 20.13
C ALA A 52 2.70 3.84 19.12
N GLU A 53 3.93 4.36 19.12
CA GLU A 53 5.02 3.83 18.34
C GLU A 53 5.23 2.35 18.66
N ALA A 54 5.41 1.51 17.63
CA ALA A 54 5.75 0.11 17.86
C ALA A 54 7.27 -0.02 18.07
N PRO A 55 7.72 -0.94 18.94
CA PRO A 55 9.14 -1.24 19.04
C PRO A 55 9.68 -1.75 17.70
N PRO A 56 10.98 -1.53 17.39
CA PRO A 56 11.60 -2.09 16.20
C PRO A 56 11.42 -3.61 16.12
N PRO A 57 11.20 -4.18 14.91
CA PRO A 57 11.03 -5.61 14.75
C PRO A 57 12.35 -6.34 15.00
N SER A 58 12.27 -7.52 15.62
CA SER A 58 13.45 -8.32 15.95
C SER A 58 13.91 -9.24 14.82
N ASN A 59 13.04 -9.52 13.85
CA ASN A 59 13.27 -10.45 12.74
C ASN A 59 12.43 -10.09 11.51
N LEU A 60 12.73 -10.73 10.36
CA LEU A 60 12.04 -10.46 9.09
C LEU A 60 10.52 -10.66 9.15
N ALA A 61 10.03 -11.69 9.85
CA ALA A 61 8.59 -11.97 9.91
C ALA A 61 7.84 -10.86 10.67
N GLU A 62 8.40 -10.39 11.78
CA GLU A 62 7.88 -9.24 12.52
C GLU A 62 7.94 -7.96 11.67
N ALA A 63 9.04 -7.74 10.95
CA ALA A 63 9.21 -6.57 10.11
C ALA A 63 8.21 -6.52 8.96
N VAL A 64 7.98 -7.64 8.26
CA VAL A 64 6.96 -7.74 7.21
C VAL A 64 5.55 -7.52 7.76
N LYS A 65 5.23 -8.08 8.93
CA LYS A 65 3.94 -7.87 9.58
C LYS A 65 3.74 -6.39 9.94
N GLN A 66 4.72 -5.77 10.59
CA GLN A 66 4.67 -4.35 10.93
C GLN A 66 4.55 -3.47 9.68
N PHE A 67 5.37 -3.73 8.66
CA PHE A 67 5.34 -3.00 7.39
C PHE A 67 3.96 -3.07 6.72
N SER A 68 3.34 -4.25 6.66
CA SER A 68 2.01 -4.42 6.09
C SER A 68 0.92 -3.70 6.89
N GLU A 69 0.91 -3.85 8.22
CA GLU A 69 -0.11 -3.25 9.09
C GLU A 69 -0.02 -1.73 9.11
N TYR A 70 1.20 -1.19 9.19
CA TYR A 70 1.40 0.25 9.28
C TYR A 70 1.22 0.96 7.94
N ASN A 71 1.49 0.29 6.80
CA ASN A 71 1.14 0.84 5.50
C ASN A 71 -0.38 0.96 5.32
N THR A 72 -1.17 0.03 5.87
CA THR A 72 -2.63 0.14 5.89
C THR A 72 -3.09 1.36 6.70
N ARG A 73 -2.44 1.63 7.83
CA ARG A 73 -2.73 2.83 8.66
C ARG A 73 -2.29 4.12 7.99
N LEU A 74 -1.16 4.09 7.29
CA LEU A 74 -0.67 5.23 6.52
C LEU A 74 -1.66 5.58 5.40
N ASP A 75 -2.17 4.59 4.67
CA ASP A 75 -3.20 4.80 3.64
C ASP A 75 -4.46 5.46 4.22
N GLN A 76 -4.91 5.01 5.39
CA GLN A 76 -6.05 5.62 6.10
C GLN A 76 -5.78 7.07 6.53
N ALA A 77 -4.57 7.38 7.01
CA ALA A 77 -4.19 8.73 7.40
C ALA A 77 -4.08 9.68 6.20
N LEU A 78 -3.57 9.17 5.06
CA LEU A 78 -3.47 9.92 3.80
C LEU A 78 -4.84 10.25 3.18
N ALA A 79 -5.86 9.44 3.46
CA ALA A 79 -7.24 9.71 3.01
C ALA A 79 -7.94 10.84 3.79
N GLN A 80 -7.34 11.32 4.88
CA GLN A 80 -7.88 12.39 5.73
C GLN A 80 -7.30 13.76 5.35
N GLU A 81 -7.90 14.83 5.90
CA GLU A 81 -7.32 16.17 5.81
C GLU A 81 -5.98 16.22 6.58
N GLN A 82 -5.00 16.92 6.02
CA GLN A 82 -3.64 17.00 6.57
C GLN A 82 -3.55 18.09 7.64
N THR A 83 -4.37 17.98 8.68
CA THR A 83 -4.32 18.84 9.86
C THR A 83 -2.99 18.63 10.61
N PRO A 84 -2.57 19.55 11.48
CA PRO A 84 -1.38 19.36 12.31
C PRO A 84 -1.36 18.02 13.07
N GLU A 85 -2.52 17.58 13.57
CA GLU A 85 -2.68 16.31 14.28
C GLU A 85 -2.48 15.11 13.36
N ASN A 86 -3.07 15.12 12.16
CA ASN A 86 -2.89 14.03 11.19
C ASN A 86 -1.45 13.98 10.68
N MET A 87 -0.81 15.13 10.47
CA MET A 87 0.60 15.19 10.11
C MET A 87 1.52 14.61 11.21
N ALA A 88 1.22 14.87 12.48
CA ALA A 88 1.92 14.23 13.60
C ALA A 88 1.69 12.72 13.63
N GLN A 89 0.46 12.26 13.36
CA GLN A 89 0.18 10.82 13.24
C GLN A 89 0.95 10.17 12.09
N ILE A 90 1.00 10.80 10.92
CA ILE A 90 1.77 10.31 9.78
C ILE A 90 3.27 10.24 10.13
N HIS A 91 3.80 11.23 10.85
CA HIS A 91 5.18 11.19 11.34
C HIS A 91 5.47 9.92 12.15
N GLU A 92 4.66 9.62 13.17
CA GLU A 92 4.82 8.43 14.00
C GLU A 92 4.69 7.11 13.20
N LEU A 93 3.72 7.06 12.28
CA LEU A 93 3.57 5.92 11.37
C LEU A 93 4.83 5.72 10.52
N THR A 94 5.40 6.79 9.99
CA THR A 94 6.61 6.73 9.17
C THR A 94 7.86 6.34 9.95
N TYR A 95 7.94 6.66 11.25
CA TYR A 95 9.03 6.17 12.10
C TYR A 95 8.99 4.65 12.26
N THR A 96 7.81 4.10 12.57
CA THR A 96 7.64 2.64 12.68
C THR A 96 7.90 1.94 11.34
N LEU A 97 7.39 2.50 10.25
CA LEU A 97 7.61 1.96 8.89
C LEU A 97 9.10 1.95 8.51
N LYS A 98 9.84 3.00 8.89
CA LYS A 98 11.28 3.06 8.66
C LYS A 98 12.00 1.92 9.37
N ALA A 99 11.75 1.70 10.65
CA ALA A 99 12.37 0.61 11.41
C ALA A 99 12.06 -0.78 10.80
N ALA A 100 10.82 -0.99 10.36
CA ALA A 100 10.44 -2.22 9.67
C ALA A 100 11.14 -2.38 8.32
N LEU A 101 11.23 -1.32 7.53
CA LEU A 101 11.89 -1.36 6.23
C LEU A 101 13.40 -1.60 6.36
N GLU A 102 14.06 -0.98 7.35
CA GLU A 102 15.47 -1.21 7.66
C GLU A 102 15.73 -2.68 7.99
N LYS A 103 14.90 -3.30 8.84
CA LYS A 103 15.02 -4.73 9.17
C LYS A 103 14.73 -5.64 7.97
N ILE A 104 13.78 -5.30 7.10
CA ILE A 104 13.53 -6.05 5.86
C ILE A 104 14.77 -6.02 4.96
N VAL A 105 15.37 -4.84 4.78
CA VAL A 105 16.59 -4.70 3.97
C VAL A 105 17.74 -5.50 4.57
N GLU A 106 17.95 -5.41 5.88
CA GLU A 106 19.00 -6.16 6.60
C GLU A 106 18.84 -7.68 6.46
N GLU A 107 17.63 -8.21 6.64
CA GLU A 107 17.38 -9.66 6.61
C GLU A 107 17.26 -10.24 5.19
N MET A 108 17.04 -9.39 4.19
CA MET A 108 17.07 -9.76 2.77
C MET A 108 18.46 -9.61 2.16
N ASP A 109 19.43 -9.06 2.89
CA ASP A 109 20.81 -8.94 2.43
C ASP A 109 21.38 -10.32 2.06
N GLY A 110 22.12 -10.38 0.95
CA GLY A 110 22.65 -11.64 0.42
C GLY A 110 21.63 -12.61 -0.21
N LEU A 111 20.32 -12.32 -0.18
CA LEU A 111 19.32 -13.23 -0.79
C LEU A 111 19.54 -13.40 -2.30
N ASN A 112 19.98 -12.34 -2.98
CA ASN A 112 20.35 -12.39 -4.40
C ASN A 112 21.55 -13.31 -4.63
N ASP A 113 22.54 -13.28 -3.74
CA ASP A 113 23.73 -14.11 -3.86
C ASP A 113 23.37 -15.58 -3.64
N THR A 114 22.51 -15.88 -2.66
CA THR A 114 21.98 -17.24 -2.47
C THR A 114 21.20 -17.72 -3.70
N LEU A 115 20.46 -16.84 -4.38
CA LEU A 115 19.77 -17.18 -5.62
C LEU A 115 20.76 -17.47 -6.77
N GLU A 116 21.85 -16.71 -6.83
CA GLU A 116 22.93 -16.94 -7.80
C GLU A 116 23.66 -18.26 -7.54
N GLU A 117 23.88 -18.66 -6.28
CA GLU A 117 24.46 -19.96 -5.96
C GLU A 117 23.59 -21.13 -6.44
N ILE A 118 22.25 -21.00 -6.42
CA ILE A 118 21.35 -21.98 -7.03
C ILE A 118 21.60 -22.04 -8.55
N HIS A 119 21.74 -20.89 -9.19
CA HIS A 119 22.01 -20.80 -10.63
C HIS A 119 23.33 -21.49 -10.97
N ILE A 120 24.43 -21.13 -10.32
CA ILE A 120 25.77 -21.71 -10.52
C ILE A 120 25.74 -23.23 -10.26
N ALA A 121 25.16 -23.67 -9.15
CA ALA A 121 25.07 -25.11 -8.83
C ALA A 121 24.25 -25.88 -9.88
N SER A 122 23.22 -25.27 -10.46
CA SER A 122 22.42 -25.88 -11.53
C SER A 122 23.21 -26.03 -12.83
N GLU A 123 24.06 -25.05 -13.17
CA GLU A 123 24.96 -25.13 -14.34
C GLU A 123 26.05 -26.19 -14.15
N ALA A 124 26.48 -26.40 -12.91
CA ALA A 124 27.45 -27.44 -12.53
C ALA A 124 26.84 -28.85 -12.40
N GLU A 125 25.54 -29.01 -12.64
CA GLU A 125 24.78 -30.26 -12.46
C GLU A 125 24.87 -30.82 -11.01
N SER A 126 25.04 -29.94 -10.02
CA SER A 126 25.22 -30.29 -8.61
C SER A 126 23.88 -30.36 -7.85
N ALA A 127 23.26 -31.54 -7.85
CA ALA A 127 21.93 -31.75 -7.26
C ALA A 127 21.87 -31.41 -5.75
N ASP A 128 22.92 -31.75 -4.99
CA ASP A 128 22.96 -31.52 -3.55
C ASP A 128 23.05 -30.02 -3.22
N GLU A 129 23.88 -29.27 -3.94
CA GLU A 129 24.03 -27.81 -3.76
C GLU A 129 22.77 -27.06 -4.18
N VAL A 130 22.15 -27.44 -5.32
CA VAL A 130 20.86 -26.87 -5.75
C VAL A 130 19.80 -27.06 -4.67
N SER A 131 19.74 -28.26 -4.06
CA SER A 131 18.78 -28.52 -2.98
C SER A 131 19.09 -27.69 -1.72
N SER A 132 20.37 -27.53 -1.37
CA SER A 132 20.79 -26.78 -0.18
C SER A 132 20.49 -25.29 -0.32
N TYR A 133 21.05 -24.64 -1.35
CA TYR A 133 20.85 -23.21 -1.59
C TYR A 133 19.38 -22.88 -1.88
N GLY A 134 18.66 -23.79 -2.55
CA GLY A 134 17.23 -23.68 -2.78
C GLY A 134 16.41 -23.63 -1.49
N ALA A 135 16.74 -24.48 -0.51
CA ALA A 135 16.07 -24.47 0.79
C ALA A 135 16.33 -23.16 1.55
N ASP A 136 17.58 -22.68 1.56
CA ASP A 136 17.97 -21.45 2.23
C ASP A 136 17.31 -20.20 1.60
N TYR A 137 17.34 -20.10 0.27
CA TYR A 137 16.65 -19.03 -0.46
C TYR A 137 15.15 -19.01 -0.15
N LEU A 138 14.48 -20.16 -0.25
CA LEU A 138 13.04 -20.25 -0.05
C LEU A 138 12.62 -19.95 1.38
N LYS A 139 13.46 -20.25 2.37
CA LYS A 139 13.20 -19.91 3.78
C LYS A 139 13.05 -18.40 3.96
N THR A 140 13.94 -17.60 3.38
CA THR A 140 13.89 -16.15 3.46
C THR A 140 12.81 -15.56 2.53
N ALA A 141 12.82 -15.95 1.25
CA ALA A 141 11.92 -15.38 0.24
C ALA A 141 10.43 -15.57 0.58
N ARG A 142 10.06 -16.71 1.17
CA ARG A 142 8.67 -16.98 1.58
C ARG A 142 8.23 -16.18 2.80
N THR A 143 9.14 -15.51 3.49
CA THR A 143 8.75 -14.61 4.60
C THR A 143 8.15 -13.31 4.08
N VAL A 144 8.54 -12.86 2.88
CA VAL A 144 8.09 -11.57 2.29
C VAL A 144 6.99 -11.74 1.23
N ILE A 145 6.77 -12.95 0.71
CA ILE A 145 5.71 -13.26 -0.27
C ILE A 145 4.59 -14.02 0.45
N LYS A 146 3.37 -13.46 0.46
CA LYS A 146 2.15 -14.13 0.94
C LYS A 146 1.23 -14.48 -0.22
#